data_AF-A0A936G818-F1
#
_entry.id   AF-A0A936G818-F1
#
_cell.length_a   1.000
_cell.length_b   1.000
_cell.length_c   1.000
_cell.angle_alpha   90.00
_cell.angle_beta   90.00
_cell.angle_gamma   90.00
#
_symmetry.space_group_name_H-M   'P 1'
#
loop_
_entity.id
_entity.type
_entity.pdbx_description
1 polymer ?
#
loop_
_entity_poly.entity_id
_entity_poly.type
_entity_poly.pdbx_seq_one_letter_code
_entity_poly.pdbx_strand_id
1 'polypeptide(L)'
;MNKVFRTSSILLVMLALLTSACKANIERNDDGSLAVETTITQQELQEAISAAIADPLITNVTVTLQTGYVSVSADHQRLNDASKTDTLSFRLDLSVSNGQLLASVTDAQIDGNAIEQNRVDNWNQTIANRLSNFGKRSEKTTLQSISITPEIVTMTWNATR
;
A
#
# COMPACT_ATOMS: atom_id res chain seq x y z
N MET A 1 24.64 -22.20 39.58
CA MET A 1 24.11 -22.24 38.20
C MET A 1 23.11 -21.09 38.05
N ASN A 2 23.39 -20.06 37.25
CA ASN A 2 22.40 -19.01 36.84
C ASN A 2 22.97 -17.89 35.94
N LYS A 3 24.29 -17.84 35.66
CA LYS A 3 24.86 -16.81 34.79
C LYS A 3 24.72 -17.08 33.28
N VAL A 4 24.47 -18.33 32.87
CA VAL A 4 24.44 -18.71 31.44
C VAL A 4 23.09 -18.40 30.76
N PHE A 5 21.99 -18.30 31.53
CA PHE A 5 20.66 -18.03 30.98
C PHE A 5 20.38 -16.55 30.68
N ARG A 6 21.12 -15.60 31.29
CA ARG A 6 20.91 -14.16 31.07
C ARG A 6 21.56 -13.62 29.80
N THR A 7 22.66 -14.22 29.34
CA THR A 7 23.37 -13.80 28.13
C THR A 7 22.65 -14.22 26.84
N SER A 8 21.90 -15.34 26.86
CA SER A 8 21.16 -15.81 25.69
C SER A 8 19.95 -14.93 25.33
N SER A 9 19.31 -14.30 26.30
CA SER A 9 18.14 -13.42 26.04
C SER A 9 18.52 -12.08 25.43
N ILE A 10 19.73 -11.57 25.69
CA ILE A 10 20.21 -10.30 25.11
C ILE A 10 20.60 -10.51 23.64
N LEU A 11 21.18 -11.67 23.31
CA LEU A 11 21.57 -12.02 21.94
C LEU A 11 20.34 -12.19 21.02
N LEU A 12 19.23 -12.72 21.54
CA LEU A 12 17.97 -12.92 20.79
C LEU A 12 17.23 -11.61 20.50
N VAL A 13 17.28 -10.63 21.41
CA VAL A 13 16.68 -9.30 21.19
C VAL A 13 17.52 -8.47 20.20
N MET A 14 18.85 -8.63 20.21
CA MET A 14 19.73 -7.94 19.27
C MET A 14 19.63 -8.51 17.84
N LEU A 15 19.31 -9.81 17.70
CA LEU A 15 19.09 -10.44 16.39
C LEU A 15 17.72 -10.09 15.78
N ALA A 16 16.70 -9.87 16.61
CA ALA A 16 15.37 -9.41 16.16
C ALA A 16 15.38 -7.95 15.67
N LEU A 17 16.30 -7.11 16.16
CA LEU A 17 16.46 -5.72 15.71
C LEU A 17 17.21 -5.62 14.36
N LEU A 18 17.92 -6.67 13.94
CA LEU A 18 18.64 -6.70 12.65
C LEU A 18 17.77 -7.19 11.48
N THR A 19 16.61 -7.79 11.74
CA THR A 19 15.69 -8.26 10.69
C THR A 19 14.61 -7.25 10.31
N SER A 20 14.54 -6.09 10.99
CA SER A 20 13.75 -4.93 10.55
C SER A 20 14.46 -4.14 9.44
N ALA A 21 15.28 -4.80 8.63
CA ALA A 21 15.84 -4.21 7.42
C ALA A 21 14.68 -4.05 6.42
N CYS A 22 14.24 -2.81 6.24
CA CYS A 22 13.34 -2.41 5.16
C CYS A 22 13.78 -3.11 3.86
N LYS A 23 12.86 -3.86 3.23
CA LYS A 23 13.03 -4.59 1.95
C LYS A 23 13.26 -3.62 0.78
N ALA A 24 14.39 -2.91 0.79
CA ALA A 24 14.82 -2.10 -0.34
C ALA A 24 16.01 -2.77 -1.01
N ASN A 25 15.77 -3.35 -2.18
CA ASN A 25 16.84 -3.81 -3.05
C ASN A 25 17.42 -2.58 -3.76
N ILE A 26 18.73 -2.40 -3.73
CA ILE A 26 19.39 -1.23 -4.32
C ILE A 26 20.41 -1.73 -5.34
N GLU A 27 20.18 -1.40 -6.60
CA GLU A 27 21.08 -1.65 -7.72
C GLU A 27 21.64 -0.32 -8.24
N ARG A 28 22.85 -0.34 -8.79
CA ARG A 28 23.47 0.84 -9.40
C ARG A 28 23.44 0.67 -10.92
N ASN A 29 22.96 1.70 -11.61
CA ASN A 29 22.92 1.76 -13.07
C ASN A 29 24.27 2.24 -13.64
N ASP A 30 24.50 1.94 -14.93
CA ASP A 30 25.72 2.33 -15.66
C ASP A 30 25.92 3.85 -15.79
N ASP A 31 24.83 4.62 -15.70
CA ASP A 31 24.83 6.09 -15.71
C ASP A 31 25.14 6.72 -14.35
N GLY A 32 25.36 5.90 -13.32
CA GLY A 32 25.66 6.33 -11.95
C GLY A 32 24.43 6.59 -11.07
N SER A 33 23.21 6.41 -11.58
CA SER A 33 21.97 6.44 -10.80
C SER A 33 21.75 5.14 -10.01
N LEU A 34 20.79 5.13 -9.09
CA LEU A 34 20.44 3.96 -8.27
C LEU A 34 19.00 3.52 -8.56
N ALA A 35 18.82 2.27 -8.95
CA ALA A 35 17.52 1.62 -8.96
C ALA A 35 17.21 1.11 -7.55
N VAL A 36 16.10 1.57 -6.97
CA VAL A 36 15.64 1.15 -5.64
C VAL A 36 14.31 0.45 -5.82
N GLU A 37 14.20 -0.81 -5.42
CA GLU A 37 12.93 -1.51 -5.38
C GLU A 37 12.34 -1.44 -3.99
N THR A 38 11.05 -1.17 -3.89
CA THR A 38 10.30 -1.23 -2.64
C THR A 38 9.08 -2.12 -2.82
N THR A 39 8.88 -3.04 -1.89
CA THR A 39 7.71 -3.93 -1.89
C THR A 39 6.67 -3.46 -0.88
N ILE A 40 5.39 -3.52 -1.25
CA ILE A 40 4.24 -3.31 -0.38
C ILE A 40 3.47 -4.63 -0.29
N THR A 41 3.24 -5.09 0.93
CA THR A 41 2.43 -6.28 1.20
C THR A 41 0.94 -5.98 1.06
N GLN A 42 0.11 -7.03 0.91
CA GLN A 42 -1.34 -6.86 0.90
C GLN A 42 -1.86 -6.15 2.17
N GLN A 43 -1.29 -6.46 3.34
CA GLN A 43 -1.69 -5.85 4.61
C GLN A 43 -1.37 -4.36 4.64
N GLU A 44 -0.15 -3.96 4.27
CA GLU A 44 0.24 -2.55 4.21
C GLU A 44 -0.62 -1.76 3.22
N LEU A 45 -0.95 -2.38 2.09
CA LEU A 45 -1.86 -1.79 1.11
C LEU A 45 -3.28 -1.64 1.67
N GLN A 46 -3.79 -2.63 2.40
CA GLN A 46 -5.07 -2.56 3.08
C GLN A 46 -5.13 -1.42 4.10
N GLU A 47 -4.09 -1.26 4.91
CA GLU A 47 -3.99 -0.15 5.86
C GLU A 47 -3.96 1.21 5.15
N ALA A 48 -3.19 1.31 4.06
CA ALA A 48 -3.11 2.52 3.26
C ALA A 48 -4.47 2.89 2.61
N ILE A 49 -5.18 1.90 2.05
CA ILE A 49 -6.50 2.09 1.41
C ILE A 49 -7.56 2.43 2.46
N SER A 50 -7.61 1.71 3.58
CA SER A 50 -8.53 2.01 4.69
C SER A 50 -8.34 3.45 5.19
N ALA A 51 -7.09 3.86 5.38
CA ALA A 51 -6.76 5.23 5.78
C ALA A 51 -7.01 6.28 4.67
N ALA A 52 -7.04 5.88 3.40
CA ALA A 52 -7.35 6.75 2.26
C ALA A 52 -8.86 7.01 2.11
N ILE A 53 -9.67 5.97 2.38
CA ILE A 53 -11.13 6.06 2.41
C ILE A 53 -11.58 6.98 3.55
N ALA A 54 -11.01 6.78 4.75
CA ALA A 54 -11.21 7.64 5.92
C ALA A 54 -12.68 7.90 6.30
N ASP A 55 -13.55 6.91 6.09
CA ASP A 55 -14.99 6.99 6.36
C ASP A 55 -15.33 6.05 7.54
N PRO A 56 -15.89 6.57 8.65
CA PRO A 56 -16.21 5.75 9.82
C PRO A 56 -17.33 4.73 9.58
N LEU A 57 -18.14 4.89 8.54
CA LEU A 57 -19.16 3.92 8.16
C LEU A 57 -18.58 2.76 7.35
N ILE A 58 -17.36 2.90 6.84
CA ILE A 58 -16.67 1.85 6.08
C ILE A 58 -15.78 1.06 7.04
N THR A 59 -16.06 -0.23 7.18
CA THR A 59 -15.38 -1.15 8.09
C THR A 59 -14.98 -2.43 7.36
N ASN A 60 -14.14 -3.27 7.97
CA ASN A 60 -13.73 -4.56 7.42
C ASN A 60 -13.17 -4.49 5.99
N VAL A 61 -12.44 -3.41 5.69
CA VAL A 61 -11.74 -3.23 4.40
C VAL A 61 -10.83 -4.43 4.17
N THR A 62 -11.11 -5.16 3.10
CA THR A 62 -10.37 -6.32 2.63
C THR A 62 -9.77 -6.00 1.28
N VAL A 63 -8.47 -6.18 1.17
CA VAL A 63 -7.73 -6.02 -0.08
C VAL A 63 -7.29 -7.37 -0.58
N THR A 64 -7.46 -7.62 -1.87
CA THR A 64 -6.93 -8.82 -2.55
C THR A 64 -6.09 -8.38 -3.73
N LEU A 65 -4.82 -8.79 -3.73
CA LEU A 65 -3.93 -8.53 -4.85
C LEU A 65 -4.24 -9.51 -5.99
N GLN A 66 -4.34 -8.96 -7.20
CA GLN A 66 -4.53 -9.71 -8.43
C GLN A 66 -3.38 -9.35 -9.37
N THR A 67 -3.12 -10.18 -10.38
CA THR A 67 -2.10 -9.81 -11.38
C THR A 67 -2.53 -8.54 -12.12
N GLY A 68 -1.78 -7.46 -11.91
CA GLY A 68 -1.99 -6.16 -12.55
C GLY A 68 -3.00 -5.22 -11.88
N TYR A 69 -3.77 -5.65 -10.87
CA TYR A 69 -4.73 -4.77 -10.18
C TYR A 69 -5.02 -5.23 -8.75
N VAL A 70 -5.76 -4.40 -8.03
CA VAL A 70 -6.14 -4.63 -6.63
C VAL A 70 -7.66 -4.65 -6.55
N SER A 71 -8.22 -5.72 -5.99
CA SER A 71 -9.65 -5.80 -5.67
C SER A 71 -9.87 -5.37 -4.23
N VAL A 72 -10.82 -4.45 -4.01
CA VAL A 72 -11.16 -3.97 -2.67
C VAL A 72 -12.63 -4.26 -2.38
N SER A 73 -12.90 -4.77 -1.18
CA SER A 73 -14.24 -4.95 -0.63
C SER A 73 -14.27 -4.44 0.80
N ALA A 74 -15.39 -3.89 1.24
CA ALA A 74 -15.58 -3.46 2.63
C ALA A 74 -17.06 -3.49 3.00
N ASP A 75 -17.35 -3.45 4.31
CA ASP A 75 -18.69 -3.25 4.82
C ASP A 75 -18.98 -1.76 4.93
N HIS A 76 -20.12 -1.30 4.44
CA HIS A 76 -20.62 0.05 4.59
C HIS A 76 -21.87 0.05 5.47
N GLN A 77 -21.77 0.61 6.67
CA GLN A 77 -22.89 0.71 7.59
C GLN A 77 -23.88 1.78 7.10
N ARG A 78 -25.17 1.45 7.07
CA ARG A 78 -26.19 2.42 6.68
C ARG A 78 -26.39 3.48 7.78
N LEU A 79 -26.36 4.75 7.37
CA LEU A 79 -26.52 5.88 8.31
C LEU A 79 -27.87 5.85 9.06
N ASN A 80 -28.92 5.36 8.41
CA ASN A 80 -30.27 5.31 8.98
C ASN A 80 -30.58 4.02 9.76
N ASP A 81 -29.73 3.00 9.67
CA ASP A 81 -29.95 1.70 10.32
C ASP A 81 -28.61 1.00 10.57
N ALA A 82 -28.07 1.19 11.78
CA ALA A 82 -26.80 0.63 12.20
C ALA A 82 -26.75 -0.90 12.18
N SER A 83 -27.90 -1.58 12.11
CA SER A 83 -27.97 -3.05 12.04
C SER A 83 -27.79 -3.60 10.61
N LYS A 84 -27.77 -2.72 9.60
CA LYS A 84 -27.63 -3.09 8.20
C LYS A 84 -26.29 -2.65 7.65
N THR A 85 -25.69 -3.56 6.91
CA THR A 85 -24.44 -3.36 6.18
C THR A 85 -24.69 -3.60 4.69
N ASP A 86 -24.16 -2.69 3.89
CA ASP A 86 -24.06 -2.81 2.45
C ASP A 86 -22.63 -3.19 2.07
N THR A 87 -22.43 -3.79 0.90
CA THR A 87 -21.09 -4.10 0.42
C THR A 87 -20.55 -2.95 -0.42
N LEU A 88 -19.46 -2.33 0.03
CA LEU A 88 -18.60 -1.49 -0.79
C LEU A 88 -17.65 -2.38 -1.59
N SER A 89 -17.51 -2.13 -2.89
CA SER A 89 -16.48 -2.76 -3.71
C SER A 89 -15.95 -1.81 -4.77
N PHE A 90 -14.69 -1.98 -5.14
CA PHE A 90 -14.08 -1.30 -6.28
C PHE A 90 -12.82 -2.02 -6.75
N ARG A 91 -12.45 -1.77 -8.01
CA ARG A 91 -11.15 -2.12 -8.58
C ARG A 91 -10.20 -0.94 -8.45
N LEU A 92 -8.96 -1.20 -8.06
CA LEU A 92 -7.89 -0.21 -8.00
C LEU A 92 -6.75 -0.64 -8.94
N ASP A 93 -6.45 0.22 -9.91
CA ASP A 93 -5.28 0.11 -10.76
C ASP A 93 -4.20 1.10 -10.30
N LEU A 94 -2.95 0.66 -10.29
CA LEU A 94 -1.79 1.50 -9.97
C LEU A 94 -0.92 1.65 -11.22
N SER A 95 -0.55 2.87 -11.55
CA SER A 95 0.28 3.17 -12.71
C SER A 95 1.27 4.29 -12.42
N VAL A 96 2.19 4.50 -13.35
CA VAL A 96 3.21 5.55 -13.27
C VAL A 96 2.95 6.56 -14.38
N SER A 97 2.91 7.84 -14.03
CA SER A 97 2.85 8.93 -15.01
C SER A 97 3.74 10.07 -14.55
N ASN A 98 4.57 10.60 -15.45
CA ASN A 98 5.52 11.69 -15.16
C ASN A 98 6.39 11.44 -13.91
N GLY A 99 6.79 10.19 -13.69
CA GLY A 99 7.61 9.80 -12.54
C GLY A 99 6.86 9.74 -11.20
N GLN A 100 5.53 9.82 -11.23
CA GLN A 100 4.65 9.82 -10.05
C GLN A 100 3.69 8.63 -10.08
N LEU A 101 3.31 8.17 -8.89
CA LEU A 101 2.29 7.15 -8.71
C LEU A 101 0.92 7.73 -9.04
N LEU A 102 0.15 7.02 -9.85
CA LEU A 102 -1.27 7.27 -10.08
C LEU A 102 -2.07 6.07 -9.56
N ALA A 103 -3.14 6.37 -8.82
CA ALA A 103 -4.16 5.41 -8.44
C ALA A 103 -5.44 5.70 -9.23
N SER A 104 -6.05 4.65 -9.76
CA SER A 104 -7.31 4.74 -10.51
C SER A 104 -8.29 3.72 -9.97
N VAL A 105 -9.28 4.22 -9.23
CA VAL A 105 -10.42 3.48 -8.74
C VAL A 105 -11.48 3.44 -9.83
N THR A 106 -11.92 2.22 -10.16
CA THR A 106 -12.95 1.91 -11.16
C THR A 106 -13.99 0.97 -10.57
N ASP A 107 -15.17 0.92 -11.19
CA ASP A 107 -16.29 0.07 -10.78
C ASP A 107 -16.65 0.21 -9.28
N ALA A 108 -16.56 1.44 -8.76
CA ALA A 108 -16.81 1.73 -7.36
C ALA A 108 -18.30 1.77 -7.05
N GLN A 109 -18.74 0.86 -6.17
CA GLN A 109 -20.16 0.65 -5.89
C GLN A 109 -20.43 0.31 -4.42
N ILE A 110 -21.61 0.71 -3.94
CA ILE A 110 -22.20 0.28 -2.67
C ILE A 110 -23.52 -0.42 -2.99
N ASP A 111 -23.62 -1.72 -2.67
CA ASP A 111 -24.79 -2.56 -2.98
C ASP A 111 -25.23 -2.46 -4.46
N GLY A 112 -24.25 -2.46 -5.37
CA GLY A 112 -24.46 -2.35 -6.82
C GLY A 112 -24.77 -0.94 -7.33
N ASN A 113 -24.86 0.07 -6.45
CA ASN A 113 -25.06 1.46 -6.85
C ASN A 113 -23.71 2.17 -6.96
N ALA A 114 -23.48 2.88 -8.08
CA ALA A 114 -22.23 3.60 -8.30
C ALA A 114 -22.01 4.69 -7.24
N ILE A 115 -20.76 4.84 -6.81
CA ILE A 115 -20.33 5.90 -5.88
C ILE A 115 -20.12 7.20 -6.65
N GLU A 116 -20.36 8.33 -5.99
CA GLU A 116 -20.17 9.64 -6.60
C GLU A 116 -18.72 9.89 -7.02
N GLN A 117 -18.53 10.41 -8.24
CA GLN A 117 -17.20 10.55 -8.84
C GLN A 117 -16.24 11.42 -8.00
N ASN A 118 -16.74 12.45 -7.32
CA ASN A 118 -15.93 13.30 -6.46
C ASN A 118 -15.31 12.53 -5.27
N ARG A 119 -16.02 11.53 -4.73
CA ARG A 119 -15.47 10.66 -3.67
C ARG A 119 -14.39 9.75 -4.24
N VAL A 120 -14.65 9.16 -5.42
CA VAL A 120 -13.69 8.32 -6.15
C VAL A 120 -12.41 9.11 -6.48
N ASP A 121 -12.54 10.35 -6.96
CA ASP A 121 -11.41 11.23 -7.27
C ASP A 121 -10.58 11.55 -6.02
N ASN A 122 -11.26 11.82 -4.90
CA ASN A 122 -10.57 12.02 -3.63
C ASN A 122 -9.81 10.77 -3.19
N TRP A 123 -10.42 9.58 -3.32
CA TRP A 123 -9.75 8.31 -3.01
C TRP A 123 -8.55 8.06 -3.93
N ASN A 124 -8.66 8.33 -5.23
CA ASN A 124 -7.54 8.24 -6.17
C ASN A 124 -6.36 9.07 -5.67
N GLN A 125 -6.62 10.33 -5.31
CA GLN A 125 -5.58 11.24 -4.84
C GLN A 125 -4.99 10.80 -3.49
N THR A 126 -5.82 10.42 -2.52
CA THR A 126 -5.35 10.03 -1.18
C THR A 126 -4.61 8.70 -1.18
N ILE A 127 -5.08 7.71 -1.95
CA ILE A 127 -4.37 6.44 -2.16
C ILE A 127 -3.01 6.71 -2.81
N ALA A 128 -2.97 7.49 -3.89
CA ALA A 128 -1.73 7.78 -4.60
C ALA A 128 -0.69 8.47 -3.69
N ASN A 129 -1.13 9.46 -2.91
CA ASN A 129 -0.26 10.18 -1.99
C ASN A 129 0.28 9.27 -0.87
N ARG A 130 -0.59 8.43 -0.28
CA ARG A 130 -0.17 7.52 0.80
C ARG A 130 0.80 6.47 0.30
N LEU A 131 0.53 5.85 -0.84
CA LEU A 131 1.37 4.82 -1.42
C LEU A 131 2.71 5.38 -1.92
N SER A 132 2.74 6.61 -2.43
CA SER A 132 3.99 7.29 -2.79
C SER A 132 4.94 7.42 -1.60
N ASN A 133 4.43 7.56 -0.37
CA ASN A 133 5.24 7.69 0.83
C ASN A 133 5.95 6.39 1.23
N PHE A 134 5.54 5.21 0.74
CA PHE A 134 6.23 3.95 1.03
C PHE A 134 7.62 3.89 0.40
N GLY A 135 7.77 4.46 -0.81
CA GLY A 135 9.02 4.38 -1.56
C GLY A 135 9.81 5.69 -1.67
N LYS A 136 9.16 6.84 -1.46
CA LYS A 136 9.82 8.15 -1.56
C LYS A 136 10.71 8.42 -0.35
N ARG A 137 11.95 7.91 -0.40
CA ARG A 137 12.98 8.13 0.64
C ARG A 137 13.68 9.49 0.52
N SER A 138 13.56 10.18 -0.62
CA SER A 138 14.08 11.54 -0.81
C SER A 138 13.33 12.28 -1.94
N GLU A 139 13.44 13.61 -1.98
CA GLU A 139 12.89 14.44 -3.07
C GLU A 139 13.54 14.17 -4.44
N LYS A 140 14.66 13.43 -4.49
CA LYS A 140 15.41 13.10 -5.71
C LYS A 140 15.10 11.70 -6.27
N THR A 141 13.92 11.16 -5.96
CA THR A 141 13.48 9.86 -6.47
C THR A 141 12.34 10.03 -7.46
N THR A 142 12.42 9.33 -8.59
CA THR A 142 11.33 9.23 -9.57
C THR A 142 10.85 7.79 -9.65
N LEU A 143 9.54 7.59 -9.62
CA LEU A 143 8.97 6.25 -9.79
C LEU A 143 9.08 5.87 -11.27
N GLN A 144 9.63 4.69 -11.57
CA GLN A 144 9.77 4.20 -12.95
C GLN A 144 8.68 3.19 -13.31
N SER A 145 8.43 2.24 -12.41
CA SER A 145 7.48 1.16 -12.69
C SER A 145 6.80 0.66 -11.41
N ILE A 146 5.64 0.05 -11.62
CA ILE A 146 4.88 -0.68 -10.60
C ILE A 146 4.51 -2.03 -11.20
N SER A 147 4.64 -3.08 -10.41
CA SER A 147 4.14 -4.41 -10.73
C SER A 147 3.28 -4.92 -9.60
N ILE A 148 2.17 -5.55 -9.93
CA ILE A 148 1.25 -6.15 -8.96
C ILE A 148 1.15 -7.64 -9.27
N THR A 149 1.54 -8.45 -8.29
CA THR A 149 1.34 -9.91 -8.31
C THR A 149 0.33 -10.29 -7.22
N PRO A 150 -0.18 -11.52 -7.20
CA PRO A 150 -1.07 -11.99 -6.13
C PRO A 150 -0.45 -11.96 -4.72
N GLU A 151 0.87 -11.75 -4.59
CA GLU A 151 1.58 -11.76 -3.31
C GLU A 151 1.98 -10.36 -2.83
N ILE A 152 2.46 -9.51 -3.74
CA ILE A 152 3.06 -8.22 -3.42
C ILE A 152 2.85 -7.19 -4.53
N VAL A 153 2.93 -5.92 -4.15
CA VAL A 153 3.16 -4.80 -5.07
C VAL A 153 4.64 -4.44 -5.03
N THR A 154 5.30 -4.36 -6.17
CA THR A 154 6.68 -3.90 -6.30
C THR A 154 6.72 -2.56 -7.01
N MET A 155 7.40 -1.58 -6.42
CA MET A 155 7.65 -0.27 -7.02
C MET A 155 9.15 -0.10 -7.26
N THR A 156 9.53 0.30 -8.46
CA THR A 156 10.93 0.54 -8.82
C THR A 156 11.15 2.03 -9.02
N TRP A 157 12.12 2.56 -8.29
CA TRP A 157 12.44 3.99 -8.22
C TRP A 157 13.82 4.23 -8.80
N ASN A 158 14.00 5.34 -9.50
CA ASN A 158 15.30 5.85 -9.86
C ASN A 158 15.71 6.96 -8.90
N ALA A 159 16.85 6.81 -8.25
CA ALA A 159 17.46 7.78 -7.35
C ALA A 159 18.70 8.39 -8.01
N THR A 160 18.75 9.72 -8.08
CA THR A 160 19.95 10.46 -8.48
C THR A 160 20.58 11.17 -7.29
N ARG A 161 21.92 11.29 -7.30
CA ARG A 161 22.69 11.91 -6.21
C ARG A 161 22.53 13.42 -6.15
#